data_AF-W7RPM2-F1
#
_entry.id   AF-W7RPM2-F1
#
_cell.length_a   1.000
_cell.length_b   1.000
_cell.length_c   1.000
_cell.angle_alpha   90.00
_cell.angle_beta   90.00
_cell.angle_gamma   90.00
#
_symmetry.space_group_name_H-M   'P 1'
#
loop_
_entity.id
_entity.type
_entity.pdbx_description
1 polymer ?
#
loop_
_entity_poly.entity_id
_entity_poly.type
_entity_poly.pdbx_seq_one_letter_code
_entity_poly.pdbx_strand_id
1 'polypeptide(L)'
;MGKLLGLWRKKAMMYDADSSFNKMKKREIIMKDYLVKGLAYNGQVRIIAARTVDTVGEAQHRHYTWPTASAALGRSMTFGVMLGSMLNNEDKLTIRINGGGDLGTILVDANANGKVRGYVTNPQTHFPLNSIGKLDVRRAVGTDGMVTISKNIGLQQPFVGQVPIISGELGEDFTYYLAQSEQIPSSVGVGVIVNPDNTIQAAGGFIIQALPGTAVEIIEEIEKRLDRIPTISAMVRDGLTPEEILTMVVGEGNVKILETQEVLFQCTCSKDRSTKVLVSLGSAELQDMIETDGQAETQCHFCNETYQFNKSELEAMLEQAV
;
A
#
# COMPACT_ATOMS: atom_id res chain seq x y z
N MET A 1 -24.81 -2.58 -69.25
CA MET A 1 -24.92 -1.81 -67.99
C MET A 1 -24.97 -2.80 -66.82
N GLY A 2 -23.83 -3.46 -66.56
CA GLY A 2 -23.82 -4.74 -65.84
C GLY A 2 -22.41 -5.30 -65.70
N LYS A 3 -21.48 -4.51 -65.15
CA LYS A 3 -20.14 -4.95 -64.76
C LYS A 3 -19.52 -4.10 -63.63
N LEU A 4 -20.35 -3.51 -62.75
CA LEU A 4 -19.88 -2.66 -61.64
C LEU A 4 -20.57 -2.92 -60.28
N LEU A 5 -21.32 -4.02 -60.13
CA LEU A 5 -21.99 -4.39 -58.86
C LEU A 5 -21.47 -5.70 -58.25
N GLY A 6 -20.36 -6.24 -58.76
CA GLY A 6 -19.80 -7.54 -58.36
C GLY A 6 -18.57 -7.51 -57.44
N LEU A 7 -18.03 -6.33 -57.08
CA LEU A 7 -16.78 -6.23 -56.29
C LEU A 7 -16.92 -5.63 -54.89
N TRP A 8 -18.13 -5.28 -54.45
CA TRP A 8 -18.37 -4.72 -53.10
C TRP A 8 -19.18 -5.64 -52.17
N ARG A 9 -19.51 -6.86 -52.58
CA ARG A 9 -20.25 -7.84 -51.77
C ARG A 9 -19.45 -9.07 -51.30
N LYS A 10 -18.13 -9.09 -51.54
CA LYS A 10 -17.19 -10.13 -51.06
C LYS A 10 -16.09 -9.59 -50.13
N LYS A 11 -16.26 -8.39 -49.59
CA LYS A 11 -15.36 -7.79 -48.58
C LYS A 11 -16.10 -7.33 -47.31
N ALA A 12 -17.27 -7.91 -47.05
CA ALA A 12 -18.11 -7.66 -45.86
C ALA A 12 -18.44 -8.94 -45.06
N MET A 13 -17.81 -10.08 -45.40
CA MET A 13 -17.89 -11.33 -44.65
C MET A 13 -16.52 -12.01 -44.72
N MET A 14 -15.52 -11.40 -44.08
CA MET A 14 -14.21 -11.97 -43.73
C MET A 14 -13.39 -10.84 -43.06
N TYR A 15 -13.94 -10.31 -41.99
CA TYR A 15 -13.13 -9.83 -40.89
C TYR A 15 -13.56 -10.72 -39.73
N ASP A 16 -12.88 -11.87 -39.64
CA ASP A 16 -12.93 -12.71 -38.45
C ASP A 16 -12.44 -11.86 -37.28
N ALA A 17 -13.41 -11.27 -36.61
CA ALA A 17 -13.30 -10.76 -35.26
C ALA A 17 -13.08 -11.96 -34.33
N ASP A 18 -11.90 -12.60 -34.35
CA ASP A 18 -11.65 -13.71 -33.43
C ASP A 18 -10.18 -14.10 -33.20
N SER A 19 -9.25 -13.14 -33.12
CA SER A 19 -7.90 -13.44 -32.59
C SER A 19 -7.34 -12.44 -31.56
N SER A 20 -7.91 -11.23 -31.50
CA SER A 20 -7.55 -10.19 -30.52
C SER A 20 -8.46 -10.17 -29.29
N PHE A 21 -9.76 -10.45 -29.45
CA PHE A 21 -10.72 -10.55 -28.33
C PHE A 21 -10.45 -11.78 -27.44
N ASN A 22 -10.01 -12.89 -28.04
CA ASN A 22 -9.70 -14.13 -27.33
C ASN A 22 -8.30 -14.13 -26.68
N LYS A 23 -7.46 -13.13 -26.98
CA LYS A 23 -6.21 -12.85 -26.25
C LYS A 23 -6.46 -12.00 -24.99
N MET A 24 -7.47 -11.13 -24.99
CA MET A 24 -7.87 -10.34 -23.81
C MET A 24 -8.51 -11.19 -22.70
N LYS A 25 -9.27 -12.24 -23.05
CA LYS A 25 -9.87 -13.16 -22.06
C LYS A 25 -8.90 -14.18 -21.45
N LYS A 26 -7.64 -14.24 -21.91
CA LYS A 26 -6.68 -15.29 -21.55
C LYS A 26 -5.50 -14.81 -20.68
N ARG A 27 -5.60 -13.60 -20.11
CA ARG A 27 -4.72 -13.12 -19.05
C ARG A 27 -5.52 -12.42 -17.94
N GLU A 28 -6.52 -13.11 -17.40
CA GLU A 28 -6.76 -13.03 -15.96
C GLU A 28 -5.69 -13.92 -15.27
N ILE A 29 -4.42 -13.63 -15.57
CA ILE A 29 -3.36 -14.03 -14.64
C ILE A 29 -3.64 -13.08 -13.49
N ILE A 30 -4.15 -13.61 -12.38
CA ILE A 30 -4.11 -12.90 -11.10
C ILE A 30 -2.63 -12.63 -10.88
N MET A 31 -2.20 -11.45 -11.32
CA MET A 31 -0.84 -11.01 -11.16
C MET A 31 -0.67 -10.91 -9.65
N LYS A 32 0.30 -11.61 -9.10
CA LYS A 32 0.60 -11.52 -7.67
C LYS A 32 1.14 -10.14 -7.36
N ASP A 33 0.97 -9.70 -6.12
CA ASP A 33 1.63 -8.50 -5.63
C ASP A 33 3.13 -8.74 -5.43
N TYR A 34 3.92 -7.78 -5.92
CA TYR A 34 5.36 -7.81 -5.77
C TYR A 34 5.92 -6.39 -5.93
N LEU A 35 7.16 -6.23 -5.47
CA LEU A 35 7.98 -5.05 -5.73
C LEU A 35 9.24 -5.43 -6.47
N VAL A 36 9.79 -4.46 -7.20
CA VAL A 36 11.12 -4.55 -7.80
C VAL A 36 11.99 -3.42 -7.30
N LYS A 37 13.26 -3.73 -7.06
CA LYS A 37 14.32 -2.77 -6.73
C LYS A 37 15.31 -2.72 -7.88
N GLY A 38 15.78 -1.53 -8.21
CA GLY A 38 16.69 -1.33 -9.31
C GLY A 38 17.52 -0.07 -9.19
N LEU A 39 18.36 0.11 -10.20
CA LEU A 39 19.12 1.32 -10.44
C LEU A 39 18.77 1.86 -11.82
N ALA A 40 18.90 3.17 -11.98
CA ALA A 40 18.74 3.87 -13.24
C ALA A 40 19.90 4.80 -13.55
N TYR A 41 20.04 5.18 -14.83
CA TYR A 41 21.07 6.10 -15.32
C TYR A 41 22.49 5.71 -14.89
N ASN A 42 22.87 4.45 -15.19
CA ASN A 42 24.17 3.87 -14.83
C ASN A 42 24.47 3.89 -13.32
N GLY A 43 23.45 3.77 -12.48
CA GLY A 43 23.63 3.67 -11.03
C GLY A 43 23.56 4.99 -10.28
N GLN A 44 23.18 6.09 -10.94
CA GLN A 44 22.99 7.39 -10.30
C GLN A 44 21.64 7.50 -9.58
N VAL A 45 20.65 6.72 -9.98
CA VAL A 45 19.30 6.83 -9.43
C VAL A 45 18.86 5.48 -8.87
N ARG A 46 18.39 5.44 -7.62
CA ARG A 46 17.71 4.27 -7.07
C ARG A 46 16.24 4.32 -7.45
N ILE A 47 15.71 3.19 -7.88
CA ILE A 47 14.31 3.07 -8.31
C ILE A 47 13.66 1.85 -7.65
N ILE A 48 12.44 2.04 -7.14
CA ILE A 48 11.62 0.98 -6.58
C ILE A 48 10.20 1.17 -7.13
N ALA A 49 9.54 0.09 -7.51
CA ALA A 49 8.11 0.10 -7.80
C ALA A 49 7.43 -1.13 -7.20
N ALA A 50 6.17 -0.96 -6.83
CA ALA A 50 5.37 -2.03 -6.24
C ALA A 50 3.95 -2.03 -6.81
N ARG A 51 3.42 -3.23 -7.03
CA ARG A 51 1.99 -3.48 -7.21
C ARG A 51 1.46 -4.14 -5.95
N THR A 52 0.38 -3.59 -5.40
CA THR A 52 -0.13 -3.88 -4.04
C THR A 52 -1.65 -4.08 -4.02
N VAL A 53 -2.23 -4.58 -5.12
CA VAL A 53 -3.68 -4.69 -5.30
C VAL A 53 -4.29 -5.63 -4.27
N ASP A 54 -3.77 -6.86 -4.18
CA ASP A 54 -4.30 -7.90 -3.30
C ASP A 54 -4.00 -7.59 -1.84
N THR A 55 -2.83 -7.00 -1.57
CA THR A 55 -2.37 -6.58 -0.25
C THR A 55 -3.24 -5.48 0.33
N VAL A 56 -3.58 -4.47 -0.46
CA VAL A 56 -4.51 -3.41 -0.04
C VAL A 56 -5.95 -3.94 -0.03
N GLY A 57 -6.29 -4.86 -0.93
CA GLY A 57 -7.58 -5.56 -0.95
C GLY A 57 -7.85 -6.33 0.34
N GLU A 58 -6.86 -7.05 0.86
CA GLU A 58 -6.95 -7.77 2.13
C GLU A 58 -7.17 -6.81 3.32
N ALA A 59 -6.47 -5.68 3.34
CA ALA A 59 -6.70 -4.65 4.37
C ALA A 59 -8.10 -4.04 4.27
N GLN A 60 -8.56 -3.74 3.05
CA GLN A 60 -9.91 -3.23 2.79
C GLN A 60 -10.97 -4.23 3.28
N HIS A 61 -10.79 -5.51 2.97
CA HIS A 61 -11.71 -6.57 3.38
C HIS A 61 -11.77 -6.72 4.90
N ARG A 62 -10.60 -6.81 5.56
CA ARG A 62 -10.51 -6.96 7.02
C ARG A 62 -11.13 -5.80 7.78
N HIS A 63 -10.88 -4.58 7.33
CA HIS A 63 -11.29 -3.36 8.02
C HIS A 63 -12.60 -2.76 7.51
N TYR A 64 -13.20 -3.34 6.45
CA TYR A 64 -14.38 -2.81 5.78
C TYR A 64 -14.26 -1.33 5.45
N THR A 65 -13.08 -0.91 4.96
CA THR A 65 -12.84 0.49 4.68
C THR A 65 -13.72 0.98 3.52
N TRP A 66 -14.28 2.17 3.68
CA TRP A 66 -14.97 2.87 2.59
C TRP A 66 -13.97 3.46 1.60
N PRO A 67 -14.38 3.94 0.40
CA PRO A 67 -13.43 4.23 -0.67
C PRO A 67 -12.33 5.25 -0.33
N THR A 68 -12.66 6.34 0.36
CA THR A 68 -11.66 7.36 0.72
C THR A 68 -10.67 6.83 1.75
N ALA A 69 -11.15 6.14 2.79
CA ALA A 69 -10.30 5.47 3.77
C ALA A 69 -9.40 4.39 3.14
N SER A 70 -9.94 3.60 2.20
CA SER A 70 -9.19 2.57 1.46
C SER A 70 -8.05 3.19 0.63
N ALA A 71 -8.30 4.33 -0.01
CA ALA A 71 -7.27 5.04 -0.76
C ALA A 71 -6.16 5.58 0.14
N ALA A 72 -6.51 6.17 1.29
CA ALA A 72 -5.52 6.68 2.25
C ALA A 72 -4.68 5.56 2.87
N LEU A 73 -5.33 4.48 3.32
CA LEU A 73 -4.67 3.31 3.88
C LEU A 73 -3.77 2.63 2.83
N GLY A 74 -4.29 2.40 1.61
CA GLY A 74 -3.56 1.73 0.55
C GLY A 74 -2.34 2.51 0.05
N ARG A 75 -2.43 3.83 -0.06
CA ARG A 75 -1.27 4.70 -0.35
C ARG A 75 -0.19 4.55 0.72
N SER A 76 -0.59 4.54 1.99
CA SER A 76 0.32 4.43 3.14
C SER A 76 0.98 3.05 3.22
N MET A 77 0.22 1.97 3.02
CA MET A 77 0.73 0.60 2.98
C MET A 77 1.71 0.39 1.83
N THR A 78 1.37 0.90 0.65
CA THR A 78 2.24 0.79 -0.54
C THR A 78 3.58 1.50 -0.32
N PHE A 79 3.54 2.71 0.25
CA PHE A 79 4.76 3.40 0.63
C PHE A 79 5.54 2.64 1.71
N GLY A 80 4.86 2.11 2.73
CA GLY A 80 5.48 1.29 3.78
C GLY A 80 6.21 0.06 3.24
N VAL A 81 5.62 -0.65 2.27
CA VAL A 81 6.27 -1.78 1.59
C VAL A 81 7.55 -1.34 0.86
N MET A 82 7.47 -0.27 0.06
CA MET A 82 8.63 0.20 -0.71
C MET A 82 9.75 0.71 0.21
N LEU A 83 9.42 1.49 1.24
CA LEU A 83 10.39 1.97 2.22
C LEU A 83 10.96 0.82 3.06
N GLY A 84 10.11 -0.12 3.46
CA GLY A 84 10.49 -1.32 4.22
C GLY A 84 11.51 -2.16 3.47
N SER A 85 11.34 -2.32 2.15
CA SER A 85 12.26 -3.08 1.29
C SER A 85 13.69 -2.53 1.20
N MET A 86 13.92 -1.31 1.73
CA MET A 86 15.24 -0.68 1.85
C MET A 86 15.95 -1.00 3.18
N LEU A 87 15.27 -1.65 4.14
CA LEU A 87 15.82 -2.03 5.43
C LEU A 87 16.57 -3.38 5.36
N ASN A 88 17.29 -3.75 6.43
CA ASN A 88 17.90 -5.08 6.54
C ASN A 88 16.86 -6.13 6.98
N ASN A 89 17.10 -7.42 6.70
CA ASN A 89 16.10 -8.50 6.80
C ASN A 89 15.24 -8.54 8.07
N GLU A 90 15.79 -8.27 9.25
CA GLU A 90 15.05 -8.34 10.51
C GLU A 90 14.43 -6.99 10.93
N ASP A 91 14.81 -5.92 10.25
CA ASP A 91 14.38 -4.57 10.57
C ASP A 91 12.94 -4.34 10.13
N LYS A 92 12.29 -3.43 10.86
CA LYS A 92 10.89 -3.05 10.62
C LYS A 92 10.70 -1.56 10.82
N LEU A 93 9.68 -1.03 10.18
CA LEU A 93 9.25 0.34 10.35
C LEU A 93 7.77 0.43 10.70
N THR A 94 7.42 1.50 11.37
CA THR A 94 6.04 1.91 11.65
C THR A 94 5.84 3.33 11.13
N ILE A 95 4.86 3.51 10.26
CA ILE A 95 4.39 4.80 9.77
C ILE A 95 3.13 5.16 10.54
N ARG A 96 3.13 6.35 11.15
CA ARG A 96 1.98 6.95 11.80
C ARG A 96 1.67 8.27 11.11
N ILE A 97 0.43 8.43 10.67
CA ILE A 97 -0.05 9.65 10.02
C ILE A 97 -1.28 10.13 10.78
N ASN A 98 -1.26 11.37 11.22
CA ASN A 98 -2.43 12.01 11.83
C ASN A 98 -2.40 13.49 11.43
N GLY A 99 -3.33 13.88 10.56
CA GLY A 99 -3.48 15.26 10.07
C GLY A 99 -4.70 15.99 10.63
N GLY A 100 -5.34 15.44 11.68
CA GLY A 100 -6.53 16.02 12.29
C GLY A 100 -7.83 15.86 11.50
N GLY A 101 -7.83 15.09 10.40
CA GLY A 101 -9.04 14.81 9.61
C GLY A 101 -9.92 13.67 10.14
N ASP A 102 -11.10 13.51 9.54
CA ASP A 102 -12.13 12.55 9.96
C ASP A 102 -11.68 11.08 9.88
N LEU A 103 -10.60 10.75 9.16
CA LEU A 103 -10.04 9.40 9.11
C LEU A 103 -9.36 8.99 10.43
N GLY A 104 -8.97 9.98 11.24
CA GLY A 104 -8.16 9.80 12.44
C GLY A 104 -6.72 9.41 12.09
N THR A 105 -6.16 8.46 12.86
CA THR A 105 -4.77 8.03 12.67
C THR A 105 -4.70 6.89 11.67
N ILE A 106 -3.78 6.99 10.70
CA ILE A 106 -3.33 5.87 9.88
C ILE A 106 -2.10 5.26 10.54
N LEU A 107 -2.10 3.95 10.76
CA LEU A 107 -0.94 3.22 11.29
C LEU A 107 -0.58 2.06 10.36
N VAL A 108 0.67 2.00 9.93
CA VAL A 108 1.19 0.97 9.02
C VAL A 108 2.49 0.42 9.57
N ASP A 109 2.59 -0.90 9.72
CA ASP A 109 3.85 -1.60 9.96
C ASP A 109 4.31 -2.29 8.66
N ALA A 110 5.59 -2.16 8.33
CA ALA A 110 6.21 -2.89 7.23
C ALA A 110 7.60 -3.40 7.64
N ASN A 111 8.07 -4.47 6.99
CA ASN A 111 9.42 -4.99 7.20
C ASN A 111 10.20 -5.15 5.89
N ALA A 112 11.46 -5.53 5.99
CA ALA A 112 12.33 -5.75 4.84
C ALA A 112 11.85 -6.84 3.87
N ASN A 113 11.02 -7.78 4.35
CA ASN A 113 10.60 -8.97 3.60
C ASN A 113 9.24 -8.81 2.90
N GLY A 114 8.80 -7.57 2.64
CA GLY A 114 7.60 -7.30 1.83
C GLY A 114 6.28 -7.56 2.55
N LYS A 115 6.33 -7.74 3.87
CA LYS A 115 5.14 -7.95 4.70
C LYS A 115 4.70 -6.62 5.28
N VAL A 116 3.42 -6.32 5.11
CA VAL A 116 2.81 -5.08 5.59
C VAL A 116 1.49 -5.36 6.31
N ARG A 117 1.15 -4.52 7.27
CA ARG A 117 -0.20 -4.45 7.86
C ARG A 117 -0.51 -3.01 8.21
N GLY A 118 -1.77 -2.65 8.26
CA GLY A 118 -2.14 -1.31 8.68
C GLY A 118 -3.63 -1.16 8.85
N TYR A 119 -4.00 -0.17 9.62
CA TYR A 119 -5.39 0.20 9.87
C TYR A 119 -5.53 1.71 9.96
N VAL A 120 -6.78 2.16 9.92
CA VAL A 120 -7.17 3.55 10.18
C VAL A 120 -8.14 3.60 11.35
N THR A 121 -8.16 4.70 12.09
CA THR A 121 -9.09 4.84 13.24
C THR A 121 -10.55 4.75 12.81
N ASN A 122 -10.91 5.45 11.73
CA ASN A 122 -12.30 5.51 11.23
C ASN A 122 -12.37 4.90 9.82
N PRO A 123 -12.51 3.57 9.68
CA PRO A 123 -12.47 2.90 8.36
C PRO A 123 -13.63 3.29 7.44
N GLN A 124 -14.75 3.76 8.00
CA GLN A 124 -15.94 4.16 7.27
C GLN A 124 -15.94 5.66 6.91
N THR A 125 -14.76 6.29 6.81
CA THR A 125 -14.66 7.68 6.36
C THR A 125 -14.73 7.77 4.83
N HIS A 126 -15.73 8.50 4.32
CA HIS A 126 -15.92 8.77 2.89
C HIS A 126 -16.65 10.09 2.64
N PHE A 127 -16.44 10.64 1.45
CA PHE A 127 -16.99 11.93 1.02
C PHE A 127 -17.35 11.87 -0.47
N PRO A 128 -18.18 12.80 -0.96
CA PRO A 128 -18.26 13.08 -2.39
C PRO A 128 -16.87 13.30 -3.00
N LEU A 129 -16.75 13.03 -4.30
CA LEU A 129 -15.52 13.30 -5.05
C LEU A 129 -15.15 14.78 -4.95
N ASN A 130 -13.84 15.06 -4.96
CA ASN A 130 -13.31 16.41 -4.97
C ASN A 130 -13.60 17.13 -6.31
N SER A 131 -13.17 18.38 -6.43
CA SER A 131 -13.39 19.23 -7.61
C SER A 131 -12.85 18.68 -8.93
N ILE A 132 -11.92 17.72 -8.88
CA ILE A 132 -11.34 17.05 -10.05
C ILE A 132 -11.87 15.62 -10.25
N GLY A 133 -12.94 15.25 -9.54
CA GLY A 133 -13.61 13.95 -9.69
C GLY A 133 -12.83 12.78 -9.09
N LYS A 134 -11.96 13.02 -8.09
CA LYS A 134 -11.19 11.97 -7.39
C LYS A 134 -11.61 11.84 -5.92
N LEU A 135 -11.23 10.73 -5.29
CA LEU A 135 -11.41 10.54 -3.85
C LEU A 135 -10.67 11.62 -3.06
N ASP A 136 -11.37 12.27 -2.12
CA ASP A 136 -10.83 13.38 -1.33
C ASP A 136 -10.01 12.87 -0.12
N VAL A 137 -8.82 12.33 -0.43
CA VAL A 137 -7.89 11.77 0.57
C VAL A 137 -7.37 12.88 1.48
N ARG A 138 -7.03 14.05 0.92
CA ARG A 138 -6.64 15.23 1.70
C ARG A 138 -7.64 15.57 2.80
N ARG A 139 -8.95 15.61 2.49
CA ARG A 139 -9.97 15.88 3.51
C ARG A 139 -10.03 14.81 4.59
N ALA A 140 -9.91 13.54 4.21
CA ALA A 140 -9.95 12.41 5.15
C ALA A 140 -8.77 12.46 6.13
N VAL A 141 -7.56 12.65 5.61
CA VAL A 141 -6.32 12.68 6.41
C VAL A 141 -6.24 13.97 7.25
N GLY A 142 -6.66 15.09 6.66
CA GLY A 142 -6.42 16.43 7.18
C GLY A 142 -4.99 16.92 6.86
N THR A 143 -4.74 18.19 7.13
CA THR A 143 -3.45 18.85 6.82
C THR A 143 -2.81 19.52 8.03
N ASP A 144 -3.41 19.39 9.21
CA ASP A 144 -2.88 19.96 10.46
C ASP A 144 -2.38 18.85 11.36
N GLY A 145 -1.18 18.37 11.04
CA GLY A 145 -0.56 17.29 11.77
C GLY A 145 0.67 16.75 11.09
N MET A 146 0.99 15.48 11.34
CA MET A 146 2.34 14.95 11.19
C MET A 146 2.37 13.58 10.51
N VAL A 147 3.40 13.36 9.72
CA VAL A 147 3.89 12.03 9.31
C VAL A 147 5.08 11.68 10.20
N THR A 148 4.96 10.57 10.95
CA THR A 148 6.02 10.03 11.80
C THR A 148 6.40 8.65 11.31
N ILE A 149 7.68 8.40 11.07
CA ILE A 149 8.20 7.07 10.72
C ILE A 149 9.24 6.66 11.74
N SER A 150 8.98 5.54 12.41
CA SER A 150 9.87 4.91 13.37
C SER A 150 10.49 3.67 12.75
N LYS A 151 11.82 3.55 12.74
CA LYS A 151 12.58 2.42 12.22
C LYS A 151 13.25 1.70 13.39
N ASN A 152 12.89 0.43 13.58
CA ASN A 152 13.55 -0.46 14.53
C ASN A 152 14.60 -1.28 13.79
N ILE A 153 15.87 -0.89 13.97
CA ILE A 153 17.03 -1.37 13.20
C ILE A 153 18.08 -2.05 14.10
N GLY A 154 17.63 -2.77 15.12
CA GLY A 154 18.51 -3.49 16.07
C GLY A 154 19.22 -2.59 17.10
N LEU A 155 18.89 -1.29 17.16
CA LEU A 155 19.38 -0.35 18.16
C LEU A 155 18.52 -0.40 19.44
N GLN A 156 19.08 0.08 20.57
CA GLN A 156 18.34 0.16 21.85
C GLN A 156 17.08 1.03 21.76
N GLN A 157 17.12 2.07 20.92
CA GLN A 157 16.00 2.97 20.66
C GLN A 157 15.77 3.04 19.14
N PRO A 158 14.51 3.09 18.68
CA PRO A 158 14.23 3.21 17.26
C PRO A 158 14.65 4.59 16.74
N PHE A 159 15.07 4.65 15.48
CA PHE A 159 15.23 5.93 14.80
C PHE A 159 13.85 6.49 14.46
N VAL A 160 13.58 7.73 14.83
CA VAL A 160 12.27 8.37 14.58
C VAL A 160 12.48 9.64 13.78
N GLY A 161 11.88 9.67 12.59
CA GLY A 161 11.76 10.86 11.77
C GLY A 161 10.34 11.39 11.79
N GLN A 162 10.15 12.70 11.80
CA GLN A 162 8.84 13.33 11.81
C GLN A 162 8.85 14.61 10.97
N VAL A 163 7.81 14.79 10.15
CA VAL A 163 7.61 16.00 9.34
C VAL A 163 6.14 16.43 9.39
N PRO A 164 5.82 17.73 9.23
CA PRO A 164 4.45 18.17 9.05
C PRO A 164 3.86 17.62 7.75
N ILE A 165 2.55 17.39 7.75
CA ILE A 165 1.78 17.14 6.53
C ILE A 165 1.73 18.44 5.72
N ILE A 166 2.07 18.37 4.44
CA ILE A 166 2.10 19.52 3.53
C ILE A 166 0.94 19.49 2.53
N SER A 167 0.39 18.31 2.26
CA SER A 167 -0.61 18.08 1.22
C SER A 167 -1.84 17.35 1.74
N GLY A 168 -1.65 16.26 2.48
CA GLY A 168 -2.71 15.34 2.90
C GLY A 168 -3.06 14.28 1.84
N GLU A 169 -2.53 14.40 0.62
CA GLU A 169 -2.65 13.37 -0.43
C GLU A 169 -1.63 12.22 -0.27
N LEU A 170 -0.77 12.28 0.75
CA LEU A 170 0.21 11.27 1.16
C LEU A 170 1.42 11.10 0.24
N GLY A 171 1.27 11.08 -1.08
CA GLY A 171 2.42 10.95 -2.00
C GLY A 171 3.43 12.10 -1.87
N GLU A 172 2.93 13.34 -1.85
CA GLU A 172 3.74 14.55 -1.62
C GLU A 172 4.29 14.58 -0.19
N ASP A 173 3.51 14.14 0.80
CA ASP A 173 3.94 14.11 2.20
C ASP A 173 5.08 13.11 2.42
N PHE A 174 5.04 11.94 1.75
CA PHE A 174 6.13 10.96 1.77
C PHE A 174 7.36 11.44 1.01
N THR A 175 7.16 12.12 -0.12
CA THR A 175 8.25 12.78 -0.86
C THR A 175 8.96 13.81 0.05
N TYR A 176 8.19 14.63 0.75
CA TYR A 176 8.69 15.62 1.70
C TYR A 176 9.41 14.96 2.89
N TYR A 177 8.88 13.87 3.44
CA TYR A 177 9.53 13.10 4.50
C TYR A 177 10.92 12.61 4.08
N LEU A 178 11.05 11.97 2.91
CA LEU A 178 12.34 11.46 2.43
C LEU A 178 13.34 12.61 2.20
N ALA A 179 12.88 13.73 1.64
CA ALA A 179 13.71 14.89 1.38
C ALA A 179 14.19 15.58 2.67
N GLN A 180 13.31 15.78 3.66
CA GLN A 180 13.63 16.55 4.87
C GLN A 180 14.19 15.70 6.01
N SER A 181 13.57 14.55 6.28
CA SER A 181 13.95 13.70 7.41
C SER A 181 15.10 12.76 7.06
N GLU A 182 15.17 12.27 5.82
CA GLU A 182 16.24 11.38 5.38
C GLU A 182 17.33 12.08 4.56
N GLN A 183 17.11 13.34 4.15
CA GLN A 183 18.02 14.12 3.30
C GLN A 183 18.31 13.43 1.96
N ILE A 184 17.32 12.72 1.41
CA ILE A 184 17.43 12.03 0.12
C ILE A 184 16.48 12.70 -0.88
N PRO A 185 16.99 13.41 -1.90
CA PRO A 185 16.15 13.95 -2.98
C PRO A 185 15.37 12.80 -3.63
N SER A 186 14.06 12.84 -3.48
CA SER A 186 13.18 11.72 -3.82
C SER A 186 11.93 12.19 -4.55
N SER A 187 11.28 11.28 -5.26
CA SER A 187 9.91 11.43 -5.73
C SER A 187 9.13 10.15 -5.43
N VAL A 188 7.95 10.30 -4.85
CA VAL A 188 7.07 9.19 -4.46
C VAL A 188 5.74 9.31 -5.19
N GLY A 189 5.44 8.30 -6.01
CA GLY A 189 4.11 8.10 -6.57
C GLY A 189 3.39 7.00 -5.82
N VAL A 190 2.19 7.25 -5.30
CA VAL A 190 1.31 6.22 -4.74
C VAL A 190 -0.12 6.45 -5.19
N GLY A 191 -0.86 5.39 -5.46
CA GLY A 191 -2.22 5.52 -5.96
C GLY A 191 -3.04 4.28 -5.72
N VAL A 192 -4.34 4.51 -5.55
CA VAL A 192 -5.36 3.49 -5.34
C VAL A 192 -6.59 3.86 -6.17
N ILE A 193 -7.21 2.89 -6.84
CA ILE A 193 -8.54 2.98 -7.42
C ILE A 193 -9.43 1.96 -6.71
N VAL A 194 -10.60 2.42 -6.29
CA VAL A 194 -11.60 1.63 -5.58
C VAL A 194 -12.81 1.49 -6.49
N ASN A 195 -13.34 0.27 -6.60
CA ASN A 195 -14.56 -0.04 -7.34
C ASN A 195 -15.80 0.46 -6.58
N PRO A 196 -16.97 0.57 -7.25
CA PRO A 196 -18.23 0.94 -6.61
C PRO A 196 -18.69 -0.02 -5.49
N ASP A 197 -18.21 -1.26 -5.48
CA ASP A 197 -18.47 -2.26 -4.44
C ASP A 197 -17.45 -2.20 -3.28
N ASN A 198 -16.65 -1.13 -3.21
CA ASN A 198 -15.55 -0.88 -2.26
C ASN A 198 -14.31 -1.77 -2.45
N THR A 199 -14.30 -2.71 -3.39
CA THR A 199 -13.11 -3.53 -3.65
C THR A 199 -11.99 -2.73 -4.31
N ILE A 200 -10.75 -3.17 -4.15
CA ILE A 200 -9.58 -2.50 -4.72
C ILE A 200 -9.39 -2.94 -6.18
N GLN A 201 -9.51 -2.00 -7.11
CA GLN A 201 -9.27 -2.26 -8.53
C GLN A 201 -7.78 -2.19 -8.88
N ALA A 202 -7.08 -1.21 -8.32
CA ALA A 202 -5.68 -0.95 -8.58
C ALA A 202 -5.04 -0.32 -7.35
N ALA A 203 -3.84 -0.76 -7.00
CA ALA A 203 -3.00 -0.16 -5.97
C ALA A 203 -1.53 -0.39 -6.32
N GLY A 204 -0.73 0.65 -6.15
CA GLY A 204 0.70 0.57 -6.44
C GLY A 204 1.40 1.90 -6.29
N GLY A 205 2.71 1.86 -6.45
CA GLY A 205 3.58 2.98 -6.16
C GLY A 205 4.96 2.85 -6.79
N PHE A 206 5.70 3.96 -6.76
CA PHE A 206 7.13 4.00 -7.01
C PHE A 206 7.84 4.95 -6.06
N ILE A 207 9.12 4.71 -5.85
CA ILE A 207 10.08 5.65 -5.23
C ILE A 207 11.27 5.80 -6.18
N ILE A 208 11.60 7.05 -6.49
CA ILE A 208 12.84 7.43 -7.16
C ILE A 208 13.69 8.20 -6.17
N GLN A 209 15.00 7.91 -6.11
CA GLN A 209 15.93 8.63 -5.25
C GLN A 209 17.20 8.95 -6.04
N ALA A 210 17.58 10.23 -6.07
CA ALA A 210 18.87 10.63 -6.61
C ALA A 210 19.98 10.24 -5.62
N LEU A 211 20.97 9.47 -6.08
CA LEU A 211 22.13 9.09 -5.26
C LEU A 211 23.18 10.20 -5.29
N PRO A 212 24.13 10.23 -4.33
CA PRO A 212 25.21 11.20 -4.33
C PRO A 212 25.96 11.23 -5.67
N GLY A 213 26.12 12.43 -6.25
CA GLY A 213 26.77 12.62 -7.54
C GLY A 213 25.85 12.47 -8.76
N THR A 214 24.53 12.36 -8.59
CA THR A 214 23.57 12.40 -9.71
C THR A 214 23.70 13.73 -10.46
N ALA A 215 23.88 13.67 -11.78
CA ALA A 215 23.93 14.86 -12.63
C ALA A 215 22.60 15.63 -12.61
N VAL A 216 22.67 16.96 -12.60
CA VAL A 216 21.47 17.84 -12.54
C VAL A 216 20.56 17.61 -13.73
N GLU A 217 21.14 17.36 -14.90
CA GLU A 217 20.40 17.10 -16.14
C GLU A 217 19.53 15.85 -16.04
N ILE A 218 19.99 14.81 -15.32
CA ILE A 218 19.22 13.58 -15.08
C ILE A 218 18.01 13.88 -14.18
N ILE A 219 18.20 14.71 -13.15
CA ILE A 219 17.12 15.10 -12.23
C ILE A 219 16.05 15.85 -13.01
N GLU A 220 16.43 16.87 -13.79
CA GLU A 220 15.49 17.63 -14.62
C GLU A 220 14.77 16.75 -15.66
N GLU A 221 15.47 15.76 -16.22
CA GLU A 221 14.91 14.83 -17.20
C GLU A 221 13.82 13.94 -16.57
N ILE A 222 14.06 13.45 -15.34
CA ILE A 222 13.08 12.68 -14.57
C ILE A 222 11.88 13.56 -14.20
N GLU A 223 12.10 14.79 -13.71
CA GLU A 223 11.02 15.72 -13.36
C GLU A 223 10.10 16.00 -14.56
N LYS A 224 10.67 16.33 -15.72
CA LYS A 224 9.91 16.56 -16.97
C LYS A 224 9.11 15.34 -17.41
N ARG A 225 9.57 14.12 -17.09
CA ARG A 225 8.82 12.89 -17.36
C ARG A 225 7.68 12.70 -16.37
N LEU A 226 7.94 12.89 -15.08
CA LEU A 226 6.94 12.75 -14.03
C LEU A 226 5.70 13.64 -14.28
N ASP A 227 5.89 14.82 -14.85
CA ASP A 227 4.80 15.74 -15.24
C ASP A 227 3.88 15.21 -16.36
N ARG A 228 4.33 14.22 -17.13
CA ARG A 228 3.66 13.76 -18.36
C ARG A 228 3.11 12.35 -18.28
N ILE A 229 3.62 11.53 -17.36
CA ILE A 229 3.17 10.14 -17.23
C ILE A 229 1.75 10.07 -16.64
N PRO A 230 0.99 9.02 -16.97
CA PRO A 230 -0.28 8.75 -16.30
C PRO A 230 -0.10 8.58 -14.79
N THR A 231 -1.19 8.73 -14.03
CA THR A 231 -1.14 8.45 -12.59
C THR A 231 -0.81 6.98 -12.34
N ILE A 232 -0.06 6.70 -11.29
CA ILE A 232 0.37 5.33 -10.95
C ILE A 232 -0.79 4.33 -10.87
N SER A 233 -1.92 4.73 -10.29
CA SER A 233 -3.09 3.86 -10.21
C SER A 233 -3.73 3.57 -11.57
N ALA A 234 -3.63 4.49 -12.54
CA ALA A 234 -4.09 4.25 -13.90
C ALA A 234 -3.14 3.26 -14.60
N MET A 235 -1.83 3.41 -14.43
CA MET A 235 -0.85 2.46 -14.95
C MET A 235 -1.09 1.04 -14.42
N VAL A 236 -1.31 0.89 -13.11
CA VAL A 236 -1.62 -0.42 -12.50
C VAL A 236 -2.94 -0.99 -13.01
N ARG A 237 -4.00 -0.17 -13.12
CA ARG A 237 -5.29 -0.58 -13.69
C ARG A 237 -5.16 -1.05 -15.14
N ASP A 238 -4.32 -0.38 -15.91
CA ASP A 238 -4.08 -0.68 -17.32
C ASP A 238 -3.12 -1.89 -17.51
N GLY A 239 -2.69 -2.50 -16.40
CA GLY A 239 -2.00 -3.79 -16.38
C GLY A 239 -0.47 -3.69 -16.42
N LEU A 240 0.10 -2.49 -16.24
CA LEU A 240 1.55 -2.32 -16.25
C LEU A 240 2.19 -3.03 -15.04
N THR A 241 3.29 -3.73 -15.30
CA THR A 241 4.10 -4.33 -14.24
C THR A 241 4.94 -3.27 -13.51
N PRO A 242 5.42 -3.54 -12.28
CA PRO A 242 6.41 -2.69 -11.60
C PRO A 242 7.62 -2.29 -12.47
N GLU A 243 8.15 -3.20 -13.31
CA GLU A 243 9.25 -2.90 -14.24
C GLU A 243 8.84 -1.92 -15.34
N GLU A 244 7.65 -2.09 -15.91
CA GLU A 244 7.08 -1.19 -16.92
C GLU A 244 6.78 0.19 -16.32
N ILE A 245 6.27 0.24 -15.08
CA ILE A 245 6.08 1.48 -14.33
C ILE A 245 7.42 2.22 -14.17
N LEU A 246 8.48 1.53 -13.76
CA LEU A 246 9.80 2.15 -13.66
C LEU A 246 10.29 2.66 -15.02
N THR A 247 10.06 1.90 -16.09
CA THR A 247 10.41 2.31 -17.45
C THR A 247 9.66 3.58 -17.87
N MET A 248 8.38 3.71 -17.53
CA MET A 248 7.60 4.94 -17.76
C MET A 248 8.19 6.13 -17.01
N VAL A 249 8.62 5.89 -15.77
CA VAL A 249 9.10 6.92 -14.85
C VAL A 249 10.50 7.44 -15.22
N VAL A 250 11.45 6.55 -15.53
CA VAL A 250 12.84 6.95 -15.84
C VAL A 250 13.22 6.87 -17.32
N GLY A 251 12.33 6.40 -18.19
CA GLY A 251 12.57 6.25 -19.62
C GLY A 251 13.17 4.89 -20.03
N GLU A 252 12.94 4.51 -21.29
CA GLU A 252 13.44 3.27 -21.88
C GLU A 252 14.98 3.20 -21.88
N GLY A 253 15.51 2.01 -21.63
CA GLY A 253 16.96 1.76 -21.61
C GLY A 253 17.67 2.23 -20.34
N ASN A 254 17.01 3.00 -19.47
CA ASN A 254 17.62 3.51 -18.25
C ASN A 254 17.50 2.56 -17.05
N VAL A 255 16.59 1.57 -17.09
CA VAL A 255 16.26 0.69 -15.95
C VAL A 255 17.19 -0.52 -15.89
N LYS A 256 17.76 -0.78 -14.72
CA LYS A 256 18.42 -2.03 -14.35
C LYS A 256 17.77 -2.61 -13.09
N ILE A 257 16.98 -3.67 -13.25
CA ILE A 257 16.39 -4.40 -12.12
C ILE A 257 17.47 -5.23 -11.42
N LEU A 258 17.47 -5.19 -10.10
CA LEU A 258 18.41 -5.90 -9.23
C LEU A 258 17.73 -7.00 -8.43
N GLU A 259 16.49 -6.77 -8.01
CA GLU A 259 15.79 -7.68 -7.09
C GLU A 259 14.28 -7.58 -7.31
N THR A 260 13.61 -8.72 -7.11
CA THR A 260 12.15 -8.85 -7.10
C THR A 260 11.74 -9.53 -5.80
N GLN A 261 10.71 -9.00 -5.14
CA GLN A 261 10.27 -9.48 -3.83
C GLN A 261 8.75 -9.54 -3.76
N GLU A 262 8.21 -10.64 -3.25
CA GLU A 262 6.76 -10.80 -3.01
C GLU A 262 6.27 -9.82 -1.94
N VAL A 263 5.04 -9.33 -2.13
CA VAL A 263 4.40 -8.41 -1.19
C VAL A 263 3.09 -9.01 -0.73
N LEU A 264 2.83 -8.96 0.57
CA LEU A 264 1.57 -9.43 1.13
C LEU A 264 1.17 -8.70 2.41
N PHE A 265 -0.14 -8.71 2.68
CA PHE A 265 -0.67 -8.35 3.98
C PHE A 265 -0.33 -9.47 4.99
N GLN A 266 0.37 -9.15 6.08
CA GLN A 266 0.63 -10.13 7.14
C GLN A 266 0.58 -9.50 8.53
N CYS A 267 -0.34 -9.99 9.36
CA CYS A 267 -0.35 -9.70 10.79
C CYS A 267 0.45 -10.74 11.58
N THR A 268 1.02 -10.32 12.71
CA THR A 268 1.74 -11.22 13.64
C THR A 268 0.89 -11.61 14.87
N CYS A 269 -0.39 -11.25 14.91
CA CYS A 269 -1.27 -11.70 16.00
C CYS A 269 -1.47 -13.22 15.95
N SER A 270 -1.78 -13.80 17.09
CA SER A 270 -2.16 -15.20 17.20
C SER A 270 -3.00 -15.35 18.48
N LYS A 271 -3.74 -16.47 18.56
CA LYS A 271 -4.49 -16.81 19.76
C LYS A 271 -3.57 -16.84 20.99
N ASP A 272 -2.38 -17.43 20.87
CA ASP A 272 -1.36 -17.46 21.93
C ASP A 272 -0.93 -16.07 22.41
N ARG A 273 -0.80 -15.09 21.49
CA ARG A 273 -0.47 -13.72 21.88
C ARG A 273 -1.64 -13.08 22.61
N SER A 274 -2.88 -13.28 22.15
CA SER A 274 -4.08 -12.80 22.84
C SER A 274 -4.21 -13.44 24.23
N THR A 275 -3.92 -14.74 24.37
CA THR A 275 -3.87 -15.43 25.67
C THR A 275 -2.89 -14.75 26.63
N LYS A 276 -1.68 -14.42 26.19
CA LYS A 276 -0.69 -13.71 27.04
C LYS A 276 -1.18 -12.33 27.48
N VAL A 277 -1.92 -11.62 26.61
CA VAL A 277 -2.53 -10.33 26.97
C VAL A 277 -3.62 -10.53 28.02
N LEU A 278 -4.51 -11.52 27.85
CA LEU A 278 -5.55 -11.83 28.84
C LEU A 278 -4.96 -12.22 30.20
N VAL A 279 -3.92 -13.07 30.21
CA VAL A 279 -3.20 -13.43 31.44
C VAL A 279 -2.61 -12.19 32.14
N SER A 280 -2.13 -11.20 31.38
CA SER A 280 -1.53 -9.98 31.93
C SER A 280 -2.53 -9.02 32.60
N LEU A 281 -3.84 -9.22 32.41
CA LEU A 281 -4.88 -8.44 33.11
C LEU A 281 -4.98 -8.81 34.60
N GLY A 282 -4.52 -10.01 34.96
CA GLY A 282 -4.53 -10.52 36.34
C GLY A 282 -5.75 -11.38 36.66
N SER A 283 -5.68 -12.07 37.79
CA SER A 283 -6.64 -13.08 38.23
C SER A 283 -8.05 -12.52 38.46
N ALA A 284 -8.16 -11.30 38.99
CA ALA A 284 -9.45 -10.66 39.26
C ALA A 284 -10.27 -10.43 37.99
N GLU A 285 -9.65 -9.87 36.94
CA GLU A 285 -10.30 -9.62 35.65
C GLU A 285 -10.70 -10.93 34.95
N LEU A 286 -9.82 -11.94 34.97
CA LEU A 286 -10.12 -13.25 34.39
C LEU A 286 -11.29 -13.95 35.11
N GLN A 287 -11.34 -13.84 36.44
CA GLN A 287 -12.42 -14.45 37.21
C GLN A 287 -13.76 -13.74 36.96
N ASP A 288 -13.75 -12.41 36.87
CA ASP A 288 -14.96 -11.64 36.50
C ASP A 288 -15.49 -12.08 35.11
N MET A 289 -14.63 -12.21 34.10
CA MET A 289 -15.03 -12.72 32.77
C MET A 289 -15.63 -14.14 32.82
N ILE A 290 -15.08 -15.02 33.66
CA ILE A 290 -15.56 -16.40 33.82
C ILE A 290 -16.96 -16.42 34.47
N GLU A 291 -17.20 -15.56 35.46
CA GLU A 291 -18.42 -15.53 36.26
C GLU A 291 -19.57 -14.78 35.56
N THR A 292 -19.27 -13.68 34.86
CA THR A 292 -20.26 -12.81 34.20
C THR A 292 -20.65 -13.31 32.81
N ASP A 293 -19.65 -13.56 31.95
CA ASP A 293 -19.86 -13.86 30.54
C ASP A 293 -19.64 -15.35 30.20
N GLY A 294 -18.79 -16.04 30.97
CA GLY A 294 -18.42 -17.44 30.73
C GLY A 294 -17.58 -17.67 29.47
N GLN A 295 -17.17 -16.61 28.80
CA GLN A 295 -16.33 -16.58 27.60
C GLN A 295 -15.70 -15.20 27.44
N ALA A 296 -14.66 -15.10 26.61
CA ALA A 296 -14.07 -13.83 26.23
C ALA A 296 -13.81 -13.76 24.73
N GLU A 297 -13.83 -12.55 24.19
CA GLU A 297 -13.49 -12.28 22.80
C GLU A 297 -12.40 -11.20 22.76
N THR A 298 -11.34 -11.44 21.99
CA THR A 298 -10.32 -10.42 21.70
C THR A 298 -10.28 -10.15 20.21
N GLN A 299 -10.14 -8.88 19.83
CA GLN A 299 -10.03 -8.48 18.44
C GLN A 299 -8.70 -7.77 18.19
N CYS A 300 -7.97 -8.19 17.16
CA CYS A 300 -6.72 -7.55 16.79
C CYS A 300 -6.99 -6.25 16.00
N HIS A 301 -6.66 -5.09 16.57
CA HIS A 301 -6.83 -3.81 15.87
C HIS A 301 -6.10 -3.70 14.51
N PHE A 302 -5.01 -4.44 14.32
CA PHE A 302 -4.22 -4.38 13.08
C PHE A 302 -4.79 -5.17 11.90
N CYS A 303 -5.64 -6.17 12.15
CA CYS A 303 -6.12 -7.06 11.08
C CYS A 303 -7.56 -7.54 11.27
N ASN A 304 -8.23 -7.03 12.30
CA ASN A 304 -9.60 -7.34 12.67
C ASN A 304 -9.89 -8.83 12.94
N GLU A 305 -8.84 -9.64 13.12
CA GLU A 305 -8.98 -11.05 13.48
C GLU A 305 -9.52 -11.16 14.91
N THR A 306 -10.54 -12.02 15.07
CA THR A 306 -11.22 -12.24 16.34
C THR A 306 -10.83 -13.60 16.91
N TYR A 307 -10.41 -13.62 18.18
CA TYR A 307 -10.10 -14.83 18.91
C TYR A 307 -11.09 -15.00 20.05
N GLN A 308 -11.83 -16.11 20.01
CA GLN A 308 -12.77 -16.50 21.06
C GLN A 308 -12.12 -17.46 22.05
N PHE A 309 -12.44 -17.26 23.32
CA PHE A 309 -11.96 -18.04 24.45
C PHE A 309 -13.16 -18.54 25.24
N ASN A 310 -13.28 -19.86 25.35
CA ASN A 310 -14.34 -20.45 26.16
C ASN A 310 -13.94 -20.48 27.65
N LYS A 311 -14.90 -20.81 28.52
CA LYS A 311 -14.68 -20.90 29.97
C LYS A 311 -13.45 -21.73 30.37
N SER A 312 -13.27 -22.91 29.77
CA SER A 312 -12.14 -23.79 30.12
C SER A 312 -10.78 -23.19 29.75
N GLU A 313 -10.71 -22.42 28.66
CA GLU A 313 -9.50 -21.69 28.29
C GLU A 313 -9.21 -20.56 29.28
N LEU A 314 -10.24 -19.86 29.77
CA LEU A 314 -10.09 -18.81 30.78
C LEU A 314 -9.68 -19.38 32.15
N GLU A 315 -10.25 -20.51 32.56
CA GLU A 315 -9.86 -21.22 33.79
C GLU A 315 -8.38 -21.64 33.73
N ALA A 316 -7.92 -22.17 32.59
CA ALA A 316 -6.51 -22.51 32.37
C ALA A 316 -5.58 -21.28 32.37
N MET A 317 -6.07 -20.10 31.97
CA MET A 317 -5.34 -18.84 32.07
C MET A 317 -5.26 -18.34 33.52
N LEU A 318 -6.33 -18.51 34.29
CA LEU A 318 -6.38 -18.10 35.70
C LEU A 318 -5.34 -18.85 36.54
N GLU A 319 -5.10 -20.13 36.25
CA GLU A 319 -4.03 -20.92 36.89
C GLU A 319 -2.61 -20.40 36.59
N GLN A 320 -2.43 -19.67 35.47
CA GLN A 320 -1.15 -19.08 35.05
C GLN A 320 -0.98 -17.64 35.53
N ALA A 321 -2.08 -16.95 35.87
CA ALA A 321 -2.08 -15.57 36.33
C ALA A 321 -1.69 -15.54 37.82
N VAL A 322 -0.48 -15.06 38.10
CA VAL A 322 0.03 -14.81 39.47
C VAL A 322 -0.47 -13.47 39.97
#